data_AF-A0A955ES18-F1
#
_entry.id   AF-A0A955ES18-F1
#
_cell.length_a   1.000
_cell.length_b   1.000
_cell.length_c   1.000
_cell.angle_alpha   90.00
_cell.angle_beta   90.00
_cell.angle_gamma   90.00
#
_symmetry.space_group_name_H-M   'P 1'
#
loop_
_entity.id
_entity.type
_entity.pdbx_description
1 polymer ?
#
loop_
_entity_poly.entity_id
_entity_poly.type
_entity_poly.pdbx_seq_one_letter_code
_entity_poly.pdbx_strand_id
1 'polypeptide(L)' 'EAGRKEGLDRAALLSEAVDRLACRSAVMAGDRLAPEEVLALLAQAEALDHAHSCPHGRPTRLTLKRPDLERWFHRTV' A
#
# COMPACT_ATOMS: atom_id res chain seq x y z
N GLU A 1 4.18 -17.17 -39.50
CA GLU A 1 3.03 -17.72 -38.77
C GLU A 1 3.50 -18.89 -37.92
N ALA A 2 3.34 -18.81 -36.60
CA ALA A 2 3.36 -19.95 -35.66
C ALA A 2 2.91 -19.40 -34.30
N GLY A 3 1.61 -19.49 -34.03
CA GLY A 3 1.00 -18.99 -32.81
C GLY A 3 1.57 -19.69 -31.59
N ARG A 4 2.27 -18.92 -30.77
CA ARG A 4 2.68 -19.35 -29.43
C ARG A 4 1.42 -19.41 -28.57
N LYS A 5 0.87 -20.61 -28.37
CA LYS A 5 -0.10 -20.85 -27.31
C LYS A 5 0.64 -20.78 -25.97
N GLU A 6 0.85 -19.57 -25.45
CA GLU A 6 1.27 -19.37 -24.06
C GLU A 6 0.09 -19.76 -23.17
N GLY A 7 0.16 -20.95 -22.58
CA GLY A 7 -0.77 -21.34 -21.53
C GLY A 7 -0.67 -20.34 -20.37
N LEU A 8 -1.82 -19.89 -19.85
CA LEU A 8 -1.86 -18.94 -18.74
C LEU A 8 -1.05 -19.50 -17.56
N ASP A 9 -0.04 -18.75 -17.11
CA ASP A 9 0.67 -19.07 -15.88
C ASP A 9 -0.28 -18.93 -14.70
N ARG A 10 -0.62 -20.06 -14.08
CA ARG A 10 -1.51 -20.13 -12.93
C ARG A 10 -1.00 -19.27 -11.77
N ALA A 11 0.32 -19.19 -11.57
CA ALA A 11 0.90 -18.39 -10.51
C ALA A 11 0.66 -16.90 -10.76
N ALA A 12 0.92 -16.42 -11.98
CA ALA A 12 0.63 -15.05 -12.39
C ALA A 12 -0.86 -14.68 -12.21
N LEU A 13 -1.78 -15.56 -12.63
CA LEU A 13 -3.22 -15.32 -12.44
C LEU A 13 -3.63 -15.24 -10.98
N LEU A 14 -3.09 -16.14 -10.14
CA LEU A 14 -3.37 -16.13 -8.71
C LEU A 14 -2.85 -14.86 -8.05
N SER A 15 -1.64 -14.41 -8.40
CA SER A 15 -1.08 -13.15 -7.92
C SER A 15 -2.01 -11.98 -8.26
N GLU A 16 -2.41 -11.85 -9.52
CA GLU A 16 -3.30 -10.77 -9.96
C GLU A 16 -4.66 -10.80 -9.24
N ALA A 17 -5.22 -11.99 -9.02
CA ALA A 17 -6.46 -12.15 -8.28
C ALA A 17 -6.33 -11.71 -6.82
N VAL A 18 -5.23 -12.07 -6.16
CA VAL A 18 -4.94 -11.70 -4.77
C VAL A 18 -4.70 -10.19 -4.65
N ASP A 19 -3.96 -9.57 -5.57
CA ASP A 19 -3.70 -8.13 -5.57
C ASP A 19 -5.02 -7.33 -5.68
N ARG A 20 -5.91 -7.76 -6.58
CA ARG A 20 -7.24 -7.16 -6.74
C ARG A 20 -8.10 -7.34 -5.50
N LEU A 21 -8.07 -8.53 -4.89
CA LEU A 21 -8.80 -8.81 -3.66
C LEU A 21 -8.31 -7.93 -2.51
N ALA A 22 -7.00 -7.82 -2.33
CA ALA A 22 -6.38 -6.97 -1.31
C ALA A 22 -6.80 -5.49 -1.48
N CYS A 23 -6.79 -4.98 -2.72
CA CYS A 23 -7.19 -3.60 -3.00
C CYS A 23 -8.68 -3.32 -2.72
N ARG A 24 -9.57 -4.27 -3.03
CA ARG A 24 -11.02 -4.12 -2.83
C ARG A 24 -11.48 -4.36 -1.39
N SER A 25 -10.69 -5.08 -0.60
CA SER A 25 -10.98 -5.36 0.82
C SER A 25 -10.28 -4.41 1.80
N ALA A 26 -9.41 -3.54 1.29
CA ALA A 26 -8.71 -2.55 2.10
C ALA A 26 -9.67 -1.50 2.66
N VAL A 27 -9.25 -0.87 3.77
CA VAL A 27 -9.83 0.39 4.25
C VAL A 27 -9.66 1.45 3.16
N MET A 28 -10.74 2.17 2.86
CA MET A 28 -10.81 3.13 1.78
C MET A 28 -10.85 4.57 2.30
N ALA A 29 -10.55 5.51 1.41
CA ALA A 29 -10.65 6.93 1.71
C ALA A 29 -12.10 7.30 2.09
N GLY A 30 -12.27 7.88 3.28
CA GLY A 30 -13.57 8.27 3.81
C GLY A 30 -14.14 7.30 4.85
N ASP A 31 -13.55 6.10 4.99
CA ASP A 31 -13.92 5.18 6.06
C ASP A 31 -13.59 5.78 7.42
N ARG A 32 -14.51 5.59 8.37
CA ARG A 32 -14.30 6.02 9.76
C ARG A 32 -13.76 4.85 10.55
N LEU A 33 -12.59 5.05 11.15
CA LEU A 33 -11.96 4.08 12.02
C LEU A 33 -11.92 4.61 13.45
N ALA A 34 -12.17 3.72 14.41
CA ALA A 34 -11.86 3.96 15.80
C ALA A 34 -10.32 3.98 16.00
N PRO A 35 -9.80 4.69 17.02
CA PRO A 35 -8.37 4.76 17.29
C PRO A 35 -7.69 3.38 17.41
N GLU A 36 -8.36 2.43 18.05
CA GLU A 36 -7.93 1.04 18.22
C GLU A 36 -7.79 0.29 16.89
N GLU A 37 -8.67 0.54 15.91
CA GLU A 37 -8.59 -0.06 14.58
C GLU A 37 -7.39 0.49 13.81
N VAL A 38 -7.11 1.79 13.94
CA VAL A 38 -5.92 2.42 13.35
C VAL A 38 -4.65 1.82 13.93
N LEU A 39 -4.57 1.66 15.26
CA LEU A 39 -3.41 1.06 15.91
C LEU A 39 -3.21 -0.41 15.48
N ALA A 40 -4.30 -1.16 15.35
CA ALA A 40 -4.24 -2.54 14.84
C ALA A 40 -3.70 -2.61 13.40
N LEU A 41 -4.13 -1.72 12.52
CA LEU A 41 -3.63 -1.64 11.14
C LEU A 41 -2.13 -1.30 11.10
N LEU A 42 -1.67 -0.38 11.95
CA LEU A 42 -0.25 -0.03 12.04
C LEU A 42 0.60 -1.20 12.54
N ALA A 43 0.13 -1.93 13.56
CA ALA A 43 0.82 -3.11 14.06
C ALA A 43 0.90 -4.23 13.01
N GLN A 44 -0.18 -4.45 12.25
CA GLN A 44 -0.18 -5.38 11.12
C GLN A 44 0.84 -4.96 10.05
N ALA A 45 0.92 -3.67 9.72
CA ALA A 45 1.87 -3.15 8.75
C ALA A 45 3.33 -3.33 9.23
N GLU A 46 3.62 -3.12 10.51
CA GLU A 46 4.96 -3.32 11.07
C GLU A 46 5.44 -4.77 11.03
N ALA A 47 4.52 -5.74 11.04
CA ALA A 47 4.85 -7.17 10.94
C ALA A 47 5.17 -7.63 9.51
N LEU A 48 4.94 -6.80 8.49
CA LEU A 48 5.22 -7.13 7.08
C LEU A 48 6.65 -6.72 6.71
N ASP A 49 7.40 -7.64 6.08
CA ASP A 49 8.76 -7.37 5.60
C ASP A 49 8.84 -6.19 4.61
N HIS A 50 7.79 -5.96 3.83
CA HIS A 50 7.75 -4.96 2.75
C HIS A 50 6.49 -4.08 2.79
N ALA A 51 6.22 -3.46 3.93
CA ALA A 51 5.03 -2.65 4.14
C ALA A 51 5.02 -1.27 3.44
N HIS A 52 6.07 -0.89 2.69
CA HIS A 52 6.25 0.47 2.17
C HIS A 52 5.48 0.77 0.87
N SER A 53 5.03 -0.28 0.18
CA SER A 53 4.33 -0.20 -1.09
C SER A 53 3.14 -1.16 -1.08
N CYS A 54 2.03 -0.75 -1.69
CA CYS A 54 0.93 -1.67 -1.94
C CYS A 54 1.32 -2.65 -3.08
N PRO A 55 0.55 -3.74 -3.29
CA PRO A 55 0.85 -4.71 -4.36
C PRO A 55 0.88 -4.10 -5.77
N HIS A 56 0.25 -2.93 -5.97
CA HIS A 56 0.25 -2.18 -7.23
C HIS A 56 1.34 -1.09 -7.29
N GLY A 57 2.24 -1.01 -6.31
CA GLY A 57 3.38 -0.09 -6.29
C GLY A 57 3.12 1.32 -5.75
N ARG A 58 1.94 1.60 -5.18
CA ARG A 58 1.70 2.91 -4.51
C ARG A 58 2.35 2.93 -3.13
N PRO A 59 2.98 4.04 -2.70
CA PRO A 59 3.51 4.15 -1.36
C PRO A 59 2.37 4.09 -0.33
N THR A 60 2.57 3.35 0.75
CA THR A 60 1.59 3.20 1.84
C THR A 60 1.80 4.21 2.96
N ARG A 61 3.02 4.77 3.07
CA ARG A 61 3.37 5.77 4.09
C ARG A 61 4.31 6.82 3.51
N LEU A 62 4.19 8.04 4.02
CA LEU A 62 5.11 9.13 3.77
C LEU A 62 5.66 9.61 5.12
N THR A 63 6.95 9.91 5.17
CA THR A 63 7.58 10.48 6.37
C THR A 63 7.75 11.97 6.17
N LEU A 64 7.08 12.77 7.00
CA LEU A 64 7.25 14.22 7.02
C LEU A 64 8.18 14.57 8.18
N LYS A 65 9.38 15.08 7.88
CA LYS A 65 10.32 15.49 8.92
C LYS A 65 9.98 16.91 9.39
N ARG A 66 10.26 17.16 10.67
CA ARG A 66 10.04 18.47 11.31
C ARG A 66 10.74 19.63 10.58
N PRO A 67 12.01 19.52 10.14
CA PRO A 67 12.67 20.61 9.41
C PRO A 67 12.04 20.89 8.04
N ASP A 68 11.55 19.85 7.35
CA ASP A 68 10.90 20.00 6.05
C ASP A 68 9.58 20.77 6.22
N LEU A 69 8.80 20.44 7.26
CA LEU A 69 7.60 21.18 7.63
C LEU A 69 7.93 22.64 7.95
N GLU A 70 8.94 22.91 8.79
CA GLU A 70 9.34 24.27 9.14
C GLU A 70 9.72 25.10 7.91
N ARG A 71 10.45 24.51 6.96
CA ARG A 71 10.79 25.16 5.69
C ARG A 71 9.54 25.47 4.84
N TRP A 72 8.60 24.55 4.72
CA TRP A 72 7.37 24.75 3.93
C TRP A 72 6.46 25.84 4.50
N PHE A 73 6.46 26.02 5.82
CA PHE A 73 5.70 27.07 6.48
C PHE A 73 6.50 28.36 6.70
N HIS A 74 7.70 28.49 6.11
CA HIS A 74 8.59 29.64 6.26
C HIS A 74 8.92 29.96 7.74
N ARG A 75 9.06 28.92 8.56
CA ARG A 75 9.37 29.00 10.00
C ARG A 75 10.83 28.73 10.34
N THR A 76 11.67 28.47 9.35
CA THR A 76 13.12 28.35 9.54
C THR A 76 13.74 29.71 9.87
N VAL A 77 14.40 29.79 11.04
CA VAL A 77 15.38 30.83 11.38
C VAL A 77 16.69 30.55 10.66
#